data_AF-A0A0R2K1X9-F1
#
_entry.id   AF-A0A0R2K1X9-F1
#
_cell.length_a   1.000
_cell.length_b   1.000
_cell.length_c   1.000
_cell.angle_alpha   90.00
_cell.angle_beta   90.00
_cell.angle_gamma   90.00
#
_symmetry.space_group_name_H-M   'P 1'
#
loop_
_entity.id
_entity.type
_entity.pdbx_description
1 polymer ?
#
loop_
_entity_poly.entity_id
_entity_poly.type
_entity_poly.pdbx_seq_one_letter_code
_entity_poly.pdbx_strand_id
1 'polypeptide(L)'
;MMTILIGLIPAIIWGIMPTILYYVKGSAIEQLLGTTFGTLIVSILVFIYFKPQINLTTGMFSLVSGIGWSIGQYGQYWAYQRIGVSRTFPISAGLQIIGNTLIGGLVFGEWQGSEQFVFGVIGITTIVVGLIIGNMTRSNKLETDGSSHKIDYLILILTTVGYWSYSAFPKLIQNGNAVAELLPQAVGMTLMASVLAVMFNRNTNLHFNRVRLNTLVGTLFGVAAGTYLWSMSLNGLVNAFLLSQICHYTGNCLA
;
A
#
# COMPACT_ATOMS: atom_id res chain seq x y z
N MET A 1 -8.51 -22.61 -5.07
CA MET A 1 -8.26 -22.00 -6.41
C MET A 1 -8.86 -20.59 -6.49
N MET A 2 -10.18 -20.42 -6.29
CA MET A 2 -10.85 -19.11 -6.36
C MET A 2 -10.36 -18.09 -5.32
N THR A 3 -9.97 -18.55 -4.12
CA THR A 3 -9.40 -17.73 -3.03
C THR A 3 -8.07 -17.06 -3.39
N ILE A 4 -7.24 -17.73 -4.21
CA ILE A 4 -5.93 -17.21 -4.65
C ILE A 4 -6.09 -16.16 -5.75
N LEU A 5 -7.04 -16.37 -6.67
CA LEU A 5 -7.30 -15.45 -7.79
C LEU A 5 -7.70 -14.05 -7.32
N ILE A 6 -8.47 -13.95 -6.23
CA ILE A 6 -8.86 -12.66 -5.64
C ILE A 6 -7.62 -11.90 -5.14
N GLY A 7 -6.64 -12.61 -4.59
CA GLY A 7 -5.36 -12.03 -4.14
C GLY A 7 -4.45 -11.53 -5.27
N LEU A 8 -4.69 -11.92 -6.52
CA LEU A 8 -3.91 -11.48 -7.68
C LEU A 8 -4.42 -10.17 -8.28
N ILE A 9 -5.70 -9.81 -8.05
CA ILE A 9 -6.27 -8.55 -8.56
C ILE A 9 -5.49 -7.34 -8.02
N PRO A 10 -5.20 -7.23 -6.71
CA PRO A 10 -4.36 -6.15 -6.20
C PRO A 10 -2.95 -6.17 -6.79
N ALA A 11 -2.37 -7.34 -7.08
CA ALA A 11 -1.02 -7.45 -7.62
C ALA A 11 -0.87 -6.78 -8.99
N ILE A 12 -1.85 -6.99 -9.87
CA ILE A 12 -1.86 -6.38 -11.20
C ILE A 12 -2.06 -4.87 -11.07
N ILE A 13 -3.03 -4.44 -10.26
CA ILE A 13 -3.38 -3.03 -10.13
C ILE A 13 -2.25 -2.25 -9.44
N TRP A 14 -1.77 -2.69 -8.28
CA TRP A 14 -0.66 -2.04 -7.58
C TRP A 14 0.65 -2.10 -8.36
N GLY A 15 0.84 -3.10 -9.22
CA GLY A 15 2.00 -3.19 -10.11
C GLY A 15 2.02 -2.13 -11.21
N ILE A 16 0.87 -1.83 -11.83
CA ILE A 16 0.78 -0.83 -12.91
C ILE A 16 0.63 0.61 -12.41
N MET A 17 0.09 0.79 -11.20
CA MET A 17 -0.19 2.12 -10.63
C MET A 17 1.02 3.05 -10.57
N PRO A 18 2.22 2.65 -10.10
CA PRO A 18 3.39 3.53 -10.08
C PRO A 18 3.76 4.06 -11.46
N THR A 19 3.58 3.25 -12.50
CA THR A 19 3.81 3.63 -13.90
C THR A 19 2.79 4.68 -14.34
N ILE A 20 1.50 4.49 -14.04
CA ILE A 20 0.46 5.48 -14.37
C ILE A 20 0.73 6.79 -13.63
N LEU A 21 1.07 6.74 -12.35
CA LEU A 21 1.38 7.92 -11.52
C LEU A 21 2.60 8.69 -12.03
N TYR A 22 3.61 7.98 -12.54
CA TYR A 22 4.76 8.58 -13.20
C TYR A 22 4.34 9.45 -14.40
N TYR A 23 3.37 9.00 -15.20
CA TYR A 23 2.84 9.74 -16.36
C TYR A 23 1.85 10.86 -16.00
N VAL A 24 0.98 10.64 -15.00
CA VAL A 24 0.01 11.64 -14.53
C VAL A 24 0.71 12.84 -13.88
N LYS A 25 1.91 12.61 -13.30
CA LYS A 25 2.71 13.61 -12.58
C LYS A 25 1.93 14.22 -11.39
N GLY A 26 2.54 15.20 -10.74
CA GLY A 26 1.97 15.90 -9.58
C GLY A 26 2.82 15.77 -8.34
N SER A 27 2.56 16.60 -7.33
CA SER A 27 3.21 16.51 -6.02
C SER A 27 2.72 15.30 -5.23
N ALA A 28 3.47 14.90 -4.19
CA ALA A 28 3.11 13.74 -3.38
C ALA A 28 1.71 13.91 -2.76
N ILE A 29 1.35 15.15 -2.39
CA ILE A 29 0.03 15.50 -1.88
C ILE A 29 -1.04 15.41 -2.98
N GLU A 30 -0.78 15.90 -4.20
CA GLU A 30 -1.74 15.82 -5.30
C GLU A 30 -2.06 14.36 -5.67
N GLN A 31 -1.04 13.51 -5.71
CA GLN A 31 -1.19 12.07 -5.96
C GLN A 31 -1.93 11.38 -4.81
N LEU A 32 -1.60 11.71 -3.55
CA LEU A 32 -2.27 11.17 -2.37
C LEU A 32 -3.75 11.54 -2.36
N LEU A 33 -4.09 12.82 -2.44
CA LEU A 33 -5.48 13.30 -2.46
C LEU A 33 -6.28 12.65 -3.60
N GLY A 34 -5.71 12.61 -4.80
CA GLY A 34 -6.34 11.96 -5.94
C GLY A 34 -6.63 10.48 -5.64
N THR A 35 -5.62 9.74 -5.16
CA THR A 35 -5.77 8.32 -4.84
C THR A 35 -6.86 8.09 -3.79
N THR A 36 -6.89 8.89 -2.73
CA THR A 36 -7.89 8.75 -1.65
C THR A 36 -9.28 9.14 -2.10
N PHE A 37 -9.45 10.20 -2.90
CA PHE A 37 -10.76 10.56 -3.43
C PHE A 37 -11.31 9.49 -4.38
N GLY A 38 -10.48 8.91 -5.24
CA GLY A 38 -10.90 7.82 -6.12
C GLY A 38 -11.31 6.58 -5.33
N THR A 39 -10.55 6.26 -4.28
CA THR A 39 -10.86 5.16 -3.35
C THR A 39 -12.18 5.40 -2.63
N LEU A 40 -12.40 6.62 -2.16
CA LEU A 40 -13.64 7.02 -1.49
C LEU A 40 -14.86 6.84 -2.41
N ILE A 41 -14.77 7.27 -3.67
CA ILE A 41 -15.83 7.07 -4.67
C ILE A 41 -16.18 5.58 -4.79
N VAL A 42 -15.18 4.72 -5.01
CA VAL A 42 -15.40 3.27 -5.13
C VAL A 42 -16.02 2.70 -3.86
N SER A 43 -15.52 3.09 -2.69
CA SER A 43 -16.03 2.60 -1.41
C SER A 43 -17.49 3.00 -1.14
N ILE A 44 -17.90 4.22 -1.54
CA ILE A 44 -19.28 4.69 -1.45
C ILE A 44 -20.19 3.88 -2.37
N LEU A 45 -19.76 3.62 -3.60
CA LEU A 45 -20.53 2.80 -4.55
C LEU A 45 -20.73 1.37 -4.03
N VAL A 46 -19.67 0.76 -3.50
CA VAL A 46 -19.71 -0.57 -2.87
C VAL A 46 -20.66 -0.56 -1.66
N PHE A 47 -20.58 0.46 -0.80
CA PHE A 47 -21.45 0.57 0.37
C PHE A 47 -22.93 0.73 -0.02
N ILE A 48 -23.26 1.58 -0.99
CA ILE A 48 -24.65 1.79 -1.43
C ILE A 48 -25.24 0.52 -2.05
N TYR A 49 -24.43 -0.24 -2.79
CA TYR A 49 -24.87 -1.46 -3.45
C TYR A 49 -25.10 -2.61 -2.45
N PHE A 50 -24.13 -2.90 -1.60
CA PHE A 50 -24.19 -4.05 -0.68
C PHE A 50 -24.83 -3.74 0.68
N LYS A 51 -24.89 -2.47 1.08
CA LYS A 51 -25.46 -1.98 2.34
C LYS A 51 -25.01 -2.78 3.58
N PRO A 52 -23.69 -2.96 3.79
CA PRO A 52 -23.19 -3.71 4.94
C PRO A 52 -23.52 -2.99 6.26
N GLN A 53 -23.73 -3.77 7.32
CA GLN A 53 -23.80 -3.23 8.67
C GLN A 53 -22.39 -2.93 9.18
N ILE A 54 -22.13 -1.68 9.57
CA ILE A 54 -20.85 -1.24 10.12
C ILE A 54 -21.02 -1.05 11.62
N ASN A 55 -20.46 -1.96 12.41
CA ASN A 55 -20.39 -1.78 13.86
C ASN A 55 -19.21 -0.85 14.25
N LEU A 56 -19.19 -0.40 15.51
CA LEU A 56 -18.19 0.55 15.99
C LEU A 56 -16.75 0.02 15.85
N THR A 57 -16.51 -1.25 16.16
CA THR A 57 -15.19 -1.87 16.06
C THR A 57 -14.69 -1.89 14.61
N THR A 58 -15.53 -2.37 13.68
CA THR A 58 -15.24 -2.39 12.25
C THR A 58 -14.97 -0.98 11.73
N GLY A 59 -15.82 -0.02 12.10
CA GLY A 59 -15.67 1.39 11.73
C GLY A 59 -14.34 1.99 12.22
N MET A 60 -14.02 1.83 13.50
CA MET A 60 -12.82 2.41 14.11
C MET A 60 -11.53 1.79 13.61
N PHE A 61 -11.42 0.46 13.56
CA PHE A 61 -10.20 -0.21 13.09
C PHE A 61 -9.96 0.05 11.61
N SER A 62 -11.01 0.04 10.79
CA SER A 62 -10.90 0.38 9.37
C SER A 62 -10.49 1.85 9.18
N LEU A 63 -11.05 2.78 9.95
CA LEU A 63 -10.66 4.18 9.90
C LEU A 63 -9.18 4.37 10.26
N VAL A 64 -8.69 3.75 11.33
CA VAL A 64 -7.28 3.82 11.74
C VAL A 64 -6.36 3.16 10.70
N SER A 65 -6.79 2.03 10.12
CA SER A 65 -6.12 1.40 8.99
C SER A 65 -5.94 2.38 7.83
N GLY A 66 -7.00 3.11 7.47
CA GLY A 66 -6.96 4.12 6.42
C GLY A 66 -6.03 5.31 6.72
N ILE A 67 -6.04 5.79 7.97
CA ILE A 67 -5.11 6.84 8.42
C ILE A 67 -3.66 6.37 8.26
N GLY A 68 -3.35 5.16 8.74
CA GLY A 68 -2.02 4.56 8.61
C GLY A 68 -1.59 4.46 7.16
N TRP A 69 -2.48 3.99 6.29
CA TRP A 69 -2.19 3.89 4.86
C TRP A 69 -1.77 5.23 4.25
N SER A 70 -2.49 6.32 4.53
CA SER A 70 -2.16 7.63 3.96
C SER A 70 -0.80 8.15 4.41
N ILE A 71 -0.37 7.84 5.63
CA ILE A 71 0.97 8.16 6.12
C ILE A 71 2.03 7.40 5.31
N GLY A 72 1.85 6.09 5.12
CA GLY A 72 2.75 5.25 4.33
C GLY A 72 2.80 5.68 2.87
N GLN A 73 1.63 5.92 2.28
CA GLN A 73 1.51 6.33 0.88
C GLN A 73 2.12 7.70 0.62
N TYR A 74 1.98 8.64 1.57
CA TYR A 74 2.64 9.94 1.47
C TYR A 74 4.16 9.80 1.38
N GLY A 75 4.78 9.02 2.25
CA GLY A 75 6.23 8.81 2.24
C GLY A 75 6.70 8.06 0.99
N GLN A 76 5.90 7.11 0.47
CA GLN A 76 6.20 6.46 -0.80
C GLN A 76 6.16 7.44 -1.97
N TYR A 77 5.12 8.28 -2.07
CA TYR A 77 5.02 9.30 -3.12
C TYR A 77 6.10 10.39 -2.98
N TRP A 78 6.48 10.75 -1.76
CA TRP A 78 7.62 11.63 -1.50
C TRP A 78 8.92 11.06 -2.09
N ALA A 79 9.20 9.79 -1.80
CA ALA A 79 10.39 9.10 -2.31
C ALA A 79 10.35 8.90 -3.83
N TYR A 80 9.18 8.65 -4.44
CA TYR A 80 9.04 8.61 -5.90
C TYR A 80 9.52 9.87 -6.60
N GLN A 81 9.30 11.04 -6.00
CA GLN A 81 9.64 12.33 -6.60
C GLN A 81 11.09 12.72 -6.43
N ARG A 82 11.78 12.15 -5.44
CA ARG A 82 13.16 12.53 -5.07
C ARG A 82 14.19 11.47 -5.38
N ILE A 83 13.84 10.20 -5.18
CA ILE A 83 14.70 9.04 -5.43
C ILE A 83 14.38 8.39 -6.78
N GLY A 84 13.12 8.55 -7.25
CA GLY A 84 12.61 7.95 -8.46
C GLY A 84 11.79 6.68 -8.19
N VAL A 85 10.79 6.44 -9.06
CA VAL A 85 9.84 5.32 -8.94
C VAL A 85 10.54 3.96 -9.01
N SER A 86 11.48 3.80 -9.93
CA SER A 86 12.18 2.53 -10.18
C SER A 86 13.05 2.03 -9.01
N ARG A 87 13.55 2.95 -8.16
CA ARG A 87 14.32 2.63 -6.95
C ARG A 87 13.42 2.49 -5.73
N THR A 88 12.50 3.43 -5.55
CA THR A 88 11.63 3.50 -4.38
C THR A 88 10.67 2.32 -4.30
N PHE A 89 10.07 1.93 -5.43
CA PHE A 89 8.98 0.96 -5.43
C PHE A 89 9.42 -0.43 -4.92
N PRO A 90 10.50 -1.05 -5.45
CA PRO A 90 10.97 -2.33 -4.92
C PRO A 90 11.33 -2.27 -3.42
N ILE A 91 11.95 -1.18 -2.98
CA ILE A 91 12.33 -1.01 -1.56
C ILE A 91 11.09 -0.94 -0.68
N SER A 92 10.11 -0.12 -1.05
CA SER A 92 8.87 0.02 -0.29
C SER A 92 8.07 -1.30 -0.26
N ALA A 93 7.92 -1.96 -1.40
CA ALA A 93 7.25 -3.26 -1.48
C ALA A 93 7.94 -4.30 -0.58
N GLY A 94 9.28 -4.35 -0.62
CA GLY A 94 10.08 -5.20 0.26
C GLY A 94 9.84 -4.95 1.75
N LEU A 95 9.92 -3.69 2.18
CA LEU A 95 9.66 -3.30 3.58
C LEU A 95 8.24 -3.64 4.04
N GLN A 96 7.25 -3.48 3.15
CA GLN A 96 5.88 -3.86 3.45
C GLN A 96 5.71 -5.38 3.57
N ILE A 97 6.35 -6.17 2.70
CA ILE A 97 6.28 -7.64 2.78
C ILE A 97 6.90 -8.11 4.08
N ILE A 98 8.11 -7.65 4.39
CA ILE A 98 8.81 -8.03 5.63
C ILE A 98 7.93 -7.73 6.84
N GLY A 99 7.41 -6.50 6.94
CA GLY A 99 6.58 -6.11 8.09
C GLY A 99 5.26 -6.87 8.17
N ASN A 100 4.51 -6.98 7.07
CA ASN A 100 3.22 -7.69 7.07
C ASN A 100 3.39 -9.19 7.30
N THR A 101 4.45 -9.80 6.78
CA THR A 101 4.78 -11.20 7.04
C THR A 101 5.16 -11.42 8.51
N LEU A 102 5.97 -10.54 9.11
CA LEU A 102 6.31 -10.63 10.54
C LEU A 102 5.09 -10.41 11.44
N ILE A 103 4.25 -9.42 11.13
CA ILE A 103 3.03 -9.15 11.91
C ILE A 103 2.04 -10.31 11.79
N GLY A 104 1.77 -10.79 10.57
CA GLY A 104 0.89 -11.93 10.36
C GLY A 104 1.40 -13.20 11.03
N GLY A 105 2.68 -13.52 10.82
CA GLY A 105 3.31 -14.71 11.36
C GLY A 105 3.42 -14.73 12.88
N LEU A 106 3.93 -13.63 13.47
CA LEU A 106 4.25 -13.56 14.91
C LEU A 106 3.11 -12.99 15.76
N VAL A 107 2.48 -11.90 15.32
CA VAL A 107 1.46 -11.19 16.13
C VAL A 107 0.10 -11.86 15.99
N PHE A 108 -0.28 -12.24 14.76
CA PHE A 108 -1.56 -12.92 14.50
C PHE A 108 -1.46 -14.45 14.54
N GLY A 109 -0.27 -14.99 14.80
CA GLY A 109 -0.06 -16.43 14.95
C GLY A 109 -0.40 -17.22 13.69
N GLU A 110 -0.24 -16.64 12.50
CA GLU A 110 -0.51 -17.35 11.24
C GLU A 110 0.54 -18.44 10.95
N TRP A 111 1.71 -18.40 11.63
CA TRP A 111 2.71 -19.47 11.59
C TRP A 111 2.41 -20.54 12.64
N GLN A 112 1.75 -21.60 12.19
CA GLN A 112 1.43 -22.76 13.01
C GLN A 112 2.58 -23.79 12.89
N GLY A 113 3.38 -23.92 13.95
CA GLY A 113 4.48 -24.89 14.05
C GLY A 113 5.85 -24.34 13.64
N SER A 114 6.90 -25.09 14.00
CA SER A 114 8.30 -24.71 13.77
C SER A 114 8.66 -24.64 12.29
N GLU A 115 8.06 -25.47 11.44
CA GLU A 115 8.34 -25.48 9.99
C GLU A 115 7.92 -24.17 9.31
N GLN A 116 6.71 -23.68 9.58
CA GLN A 116 6.20 -22.44 8.99
C GLN A 116 7.01 -21.22 9.45
N PHE A 117 7.46 -21.23 10.71
CA PHE A 117 8.37 -20.21 11.23
C PHE A 117 9.70 -20.22 10.46
N VAL A 118 10.33 -21.38 10.29
CA VAL A 118 11.61 -21.51 9.58
C VAL A 118 11.48 -21.05 8.13
N PHE A 119 10.45 -21.51 7.40
CA PHE A 119 10.21 -21.06 6.03
C PHE A 119 9.89 -19.58 5.93
N GLY A 120 9.15 -19.03 6.90
CA GLY A 120 8.88 -17.59 7.01
C GLY A 120 10.16 -16.77 7.14
N VAL A 121 11.07 -17.18 8.03
CA VAL A 121 12.37 -16.51 8.23
C VAL A 121 13.25 -16.62 6.99
N ILE A 122 13.31 -17.79 6.35
CA ILE A 122 14.07 -17.98 5.10
C ILE A 122 13.51 -17.08 3.98
N GLY A 123 12.19 -17.01 3.84
CA GLY A 123 11.53 -16.16 2.84
C GLY A 123 11.86 -14.68 3.05
N ILE A 124 11.72 -14.17 4.27
CA ILE A 124 12.10 -12.79 4.63
C ILE A 124 13.57 -12.53 4.31
N THR A 125 14.46 -13.45 4.69
CA THR A 125 15.91 -13.32 4.44
C THR A 125 16.19 -13.23 2.94
N THR A 126 15.53 -14.06 2.15
CA THR A 126 15.67 -14.08 0.68
C THR A 126 15.23 -12.75 0.07
N ILE A 127 14.11 -12.17 0.53
CA ILE A 127 13.63 -10.86 0.10
C ILE A 127 14.66 -9.77 0.44
N VAL A 128 15.18 -9.75 1.67
CA VAL A 128 16.19 -8.77 2.09
C VAL A 128 17.44 -8.86 1.21
N VAL A 129 17.95 -10.06 0.96
CA VAL A 129 19.11 -10.29 0.08
C VAL A 129 18.81 -9.82 -1.34
N GLY A 130 17.63 -10.15 -1.89
CA GLY A 130 17.20 -9.71 -3.21
C GLY A 130 17.15 -8.19 -3.34
N LEU A 131 16.64 -7.48 -2.33
CA LEU A 131 16.62 -6.02 -2.29
C LEU A 131 18.04 -5.43 -2.25
N ILE A 132 18.95 -6.01 -1.47
CA ILE A 132 20.34 -5.57 -1.38
C ILE A 132 21.03 -5.73 -2.73
N ILE A 133 20.98 -6.92 -3.33
CA ILE A 133 21.61 -7.21 -4.63
C ILE A 133 21.01 -6.32 -5.73
N GLY A 134 19.68 -6.18 -5.76
CA GLY A 134 18.98 -5.34 -6.73
C GLY A 134 19.38 -3.86 -6.64
N ASN A 135 19.56 -3.34 -5.43
CA ASN A 135 20.03 -1.97 -5.20
C ASN A 135 21.50 -1.78 -5.59
N MET A 136 22.39 -2.71 -5.22
CA MET A 136 23.82 -2.64 -5.57
C MET A 136 24.02 -2.65 -7.09
N THR A 137 23.28 -3.50 -7.81
CA THR A 137 23.34 -3.60 -9.27
C THR A 137 22.87 -2.32 -9.97
N ARG A 138 21.93 -1.58 -9.35
CA ARG A 138 21.41 -0.31 -9.87
C ARG A 138 22.28 0.91 -9.53
N SER A 139 23.08 0.86 -8.47
CA SER A 139 24.06 1.91 -8.15
C SER A 139 25.12 2.00 -9.26
N ASN A 140 25.66 0.86 -9.68
CA ASN A 140 26.75 0.78 -10.67
C ASN A 140 26.41 1.31 -12.09
N LYS A 141 25.13 1.57 -12.40
CA LYS A 141 24.70 2.06 -13.73
C LYS A 141 24.32 3.55 -13.77
N LEU A 142 24.20 4.23 -12.64
CA LEU A 142 23.53 5.54 -12.54
C LEU A 142 24.21 6.51 -11.56
N GLU A 143 25.48 6.30 -11.23
CA GLU A 143 26.28 7.23 -10.44
C GLU A 143 26.69 8.46 -11.26
N THR A 144 25.72 9.34 -11.49
CA THR A 144 25.96 10.74 -11.94
C THR A 144 25.26 11.77 -11.05
N ASP A 145 24.54 11.36 -10.01
CA ASP A 145 23.84 12.30 -9.12
C ASP A 145 24.58 12.42 -7.77
N GLY A 146 25.25 13.55 -7.56
CA GLY A 146 25.99 13.88 -6.34
C GLY A 146 25.10 14.23 -5.13
N SER A 147 23.80 13.99 -5.20
CA SER A 147 22.85 14.29 -4.11
C SER A 147 22.60 13.09 -3.18
N SER A 148 22.84 13.29 -1.89
CA SER A 148 22.65 12.25 -0.86
C SER A 148 21.16 12.12 -0.49
N HIS A 149 20.46 11.12 -1.04
CA HIS A 149 19.05 10.80 -0.74
C HIS A 149 18.77 10.19 0.66
N LYS A 150 19.72 10.26 1.60
CA LYS A 150 19.62 9.61 2.93
C LYS A 150 18.33 9.96 3.67
N ILE A 151 17.93 11.24 3.66
CA ILE A 151 16.72 11.72 4.33
C ILE A 151 15.47 11.14 3.66
N ASP A 152 15.45 11.05 2.34
CA ASP A 152 14.30 10.53 1.59
C ASP A 152 14.08 9.02 1.86
N TYR A 153 15.17 8.25 1.94
CA TYR A 153 15.12 6.85 2.38
C TYR A 153 14.65 6.72 3.84
N LEU A 154 15.10 7.60 4.73
CA LEU A 154 14.66 7.59 6.12
C LEU A 154 13.15 7.87 6.23
N ILE A 155 12.64 8.87 5.49
CA ILE A 155 11.20 9.17 5.43
C ILE A 155 10.44 7.96 4.92
N LEU A 156 10.91 7.30 3.84
CA LEU A 156 10.28 6.10 3.30
C LEU A 156 10.18 4.98 4.33
N ILE A 157 11.27 4.68 5.05
CA ILE A 157 11.31 3.63 6.07
C ILE A 157 10.35 3.95 7.22
N LEU A 158 10.42 5.17 7.78
CA LEU A 158 9.60 5.56 8.92
C LEU A 158 8.11 5.57 8.59
N THR A 159 7.75 6.05 7.41
CA THR A 159 6.35 6.09 6.97
C THR A 159 5.80 4.70 6.61
N THR A 160 6.64 3.72 6.25
CA THR A 160 6.21 2.37 5.88
C THR A 160 5.45 1.65 7.01
N VAL A 161 5.69 2.03 8.27
CA VAL A 161 4.89 1.57 9.42
C VAL A 161 3.38 1.85 9.24
N GLY A 162 3.05 2.90 8.50
CA GLY A 162 1.68 3.21 8.11
C GLY A 162 1.02 2.12 7.26
N TYR A 163 1.77 1.49 6.33
CA TYR A 163 1.26 0.36 5.56
C TYR A 163 1.09 -0.91 6.39
N TRP A 164 1.91 -1.10 7.43
CA TRP A 164 1.69 -2.21 8.35
C TRP A 164 0.39 -2.03 9.13
N SER A 165 0.09 -0.79 9.53
CA SER A 165 -1.19 -0.43 10.15
C SER A 165 -2.36 -0.67 9.19
N TYR A 166 -2.20 -0.30 7.91
CA TYR A 166 -3.20 -0.55 6.87
C TYR A 166 -3.64 -2.01 6.83
N SER A 167 -2.71 -2.94 6.98
CA SER A 167 -3.00 -4.38 6.89
C SER A 167 -3.32 -5.04 8.24
N ALA A 168 -2.73 -4.55 9.34
CA ALA A 168 -2.91 -5.16 10.66
C ALA A 168 -4.27 -4.85 11.29
N PHE A 169 -4.76 -3.62 11.16
CA PHE A 169 -6.02 -3.23 11.80
C PHE A 169 -7.26 -3.94 11.23
N PRO A 170 -7.41 -4.12 9.90
CA PRO A 170 -8.52 -4.91 9.37
C PRO A 170 -8.49 -6.36 9.86
N LYS A 171 -7.29 -6.93 10.00
CA LYS A 171 -7.10 -8.30 10.49
C LYS A 171 -7.54 -8.49 11.95
N LEU A 172 -7.57 -7.43 12.76
CA LEU A 172 -8.08 -7.48 14.15
C LEU A 172 -9.61 -7.60 14.23
N ILE A 173 -10.33 -7.39 13.12
CA ILE A 173 -11.79 -7.46 13.08
C ILE A 173 -12.22 -8.93 13.01
N GLN A 174 -12.82 -9.44 14.09
CA GLN A 174 -13.36 -10.80 14.13
C GLN A 174 -14.55 -10.93 13.17
N ASN A 175 -14.57 -11.99 12.35
CA ASN A 175 -15.53 -12.18 11.25
C ASN A 175 -15.56 -10.97 10.29
N GLY A 176 -14.38 -10.43 9.98
CA GLY A 176 -14.19 -9.28 9.11
C GLY A 176 -14.99 -9.39 7.81
N ASN A 177 -15.75 -8.33 7.52
CA ASN A 177 -16.49 -8.19 6.27
C ASN A 177 -15.78 -7.10 5.46
N ALA A 178 -15.01 -7.53 4.45
CA ALA A 178 -14.26 -6.66 3.57
C ALA A 178 -15.09 -5.50 2.98
N VAL A 179 -16.38 -5.75 2.72
CA VAL A 179 -17.31 -4.74 2.19
C VAL A 179 -17.67 -3.70 3.25
N ALA A 180 -17.81 -4.11 4.51
CA ALA A 180 -18.08 -3.21 5.64
C ALA A 180 -16.85 -2.38 6.04
N GLU A 181 -15.66 -2.91 5.81
CA GLU A 181 -14.38 -2.29 6.17
C GLU A 181 -13.94 -1.20 5.19
N LEU A 182 -14.25 -1.37 3.90
CA LEU A 182 -13.74 -0.52 2.83
C LEU A 182 -14.12 0.97 2.98
N LEU A 183 -15.37 1.28 3.32
CA LEU A 183 -15.83 2.67 3.40
C LEU A 183 -15.18 3.43 4.57
N PRO A 184 -15.23 2.95 5.83
CA PRO A 184 -14.55 3.65 6.92
C PRO A 184 -13.03 3.76 6.69
N GLN A 185 -12.43 2.76 6.04
CA GLN A 185 -11.02 2.81 5.63
C GLN A 185 -10.76 3.93 4.62
N ALA A 186 -11.54 4.04 3.55
CA ALA A 186 -11.41 5.11 2.56
C ALA A 186 -11.65 6.50 3.17
N VAL A 187 -12.55 6.62 4.15
CA VAL A 187 -12.75 7.84 4.94
C VAL A 187 -11.50 8.18 5.73
N GLY A 188 -10.93 7.23 6.48
CA GLY A 188 -9.67 7.43 7.22
C GLY A 188 -8.51 7.86 6.32
N MET A 189 -8.40 7.24 5.14
CA MET A 189 -7.41 7.61 4.12
C MET A 189 -7.58 9.07 3.70
N THR A 190 -8.80 9.46 3.34
CA THR A 190 -9.11 10.81 2.83
C THR A 190 -8.93 11.88 3.90
N LEU A 191 -9.34 11.60 5.15
CA LEU A 191 -9.15 12.50 6.27
C LEU A 191 -7.67 12.78 6.50
N MET A 192 -6.85 11.73 6.58
CA MET A 192 -5.42 11.90 6.80
C MET A 192 -4.72 12.56 5.61
N ALA A 193 -5.11 12.24 4.37
CA ALA A 193 -4.59 12.91 3.19
C ALA A 193 -4.90 14.42 3.20
N SER A 194 -6.10 14.80 3.67
CA SER A 194 -6.50 16.21 3.81
C SER A 194 -5.69 16.92 4.91
N VAL A 195 -5.45 16.25 6.05
CA VAL A 195 -4.58 16.77 7.12
C VAL A 195 -3.16 17.01 6.60
N LEU A 196 -2.57 16.02 5.91
CA LEU A 196 -1.24 16.13 5.32
C LEU A 196 -1.18 17.25 4.27
N ALA A 197 -2.23 17.45 3.48
CA ALA A 197 -2.32 18.55 2.53
C ALA A 197 -2.28 19.92 3.22
N VAL A 198 -3.04 20.10 4.30
CA VAL A 198 -3.04 21.35 5.08
C VAL A 198 -1.69 21.58 5.76
N MET A 199 -1.04 20.53 6.26
CA MET A 199 0.25 20.63 6.95
C MET A 199 1.41 20.95 6.02
N PHE A 200 1.51 20.25 4.88
CA PHE A 200 2.71 20.27 4.04
C PHE A 200 2.56 21.06 2.74
N ASN A 201 1.35 21.49 2.38
CA ASN A 201 1.09 22.21 1.12
C ASN A 201 0.57 23.64 1.34
N ARG A 202 0.96 24.27 2.47
CA ARG A 202 0.52 25.63 2.86
C ARG A 202 0.90 26.75 1.88
N ASN A 203 1.94 26.55 1.06
CA ASN A 203 2.51 27.59 0.17
C ASN A 203 2.50 27.23 -1.33
N THR A 204 1.89 26.12 -1.72
CA THR A 204 1.89 25.62 -3.11
C THR A 204 0.46 25.46 -3.60
N ASN A 205 0.11 26.10 -4.71
CA ASN A 205 -1.21 25.94 -5.32
C ASN A 205 -1.41 24.48 -5.72
N LEU A 206 -2.43 23.83 -5.15
CA LEU A 206 -2.85 22.50 -5.59
C LEU A 206 -3.38 22.59 -7.02
N HIS A 207 -2.78 21.83 -7.93
CA HIS A 207 -3.29 21.73 -9.28
C HIS A 207 -4.47 20.75 -9.30
N PHE A 208 -5.68 21.29 -9.15
CA PHE A 208 -6.91 20.48 -9.16
C PHE A 208 -7.04 19.55 -10.38
N ASN A 209 -6.52 19.94 -11.54
CA ASN A 209 -6.50 19.08 -12.72
C ASN A 209 -5.67 17.80 -12.49
N ARG A 210 -4.52 17.90 -11.81
CA ARG A 210 -3.71 16.74 -11.46
C ARG A 210 -4.37 15.88 -10.40
N VAL A 211 -5.02 16.49 -9.40
CA VAL A 211 -5.79 15.76 -8.39
C VAL A 211 -6.90 14.95 -9.07
N ARG A 212 -7.64 15.55 -10.00
CA ARG A 212 -8.70 14.88 -10.78
C ARG A 212 -8.18 13.70 -11.61
N LEU A 213 -7.04 13.84 -12.28
CA LEU A 213 -6.44 12.73 -13.03
C LEU A 213 -5.98 11.61 -12.08
N ASN A 214 -5.37 11.96 -10.94
CA ASN A 214 -5.00 10.99 -9.91
C ASN A 214 -6.23 10.34 -9.25
N THR A 215 -7.40 10.98 -9.26
CA THR A 215 -8.67 10.35 -8.83
C THR A 215 -9.05 9.15 -9.70
N LEU A 216 -8.76 9.17 -11.00
CA LEU A 216 -8.97 8.01 -11.86
C LEU A 216 -8.02 6.85 -11.50
N VAL A 217 -6.79 7.15 -11.11
CA VAL A 217 -5.87 6.13 -10.58
C VAL A 217 -6.36 5.60 -9.22
N GLY A 218 -6.95 6.49 -8.41
CA GLY A 218 -7.55 6.15 -7.12
C GLY A 218 -8.73 5.20 -7.21
N THR A 219 -9.52 5.21 -8.30
CA THR A 219 -10.60 4.22 -8.44
C THR A 219 -10.05 2.82 -8.66
N LEU A 220 -8.95 2.68 -9.42
CA LEU A 220 -8.23 1.40 -9.52
C LEU A 220 -7.74 0.95 -8.15
N PHE A 221 -7.13 1.87 -7.38
CA PHE A 221 -6.70 1.57 -6.01
C PHE A 221 -7.87 1.10 -5.15
N GLY A 222 -9.04 1.75 -5.20
CA GLY A 222 -10.20 1.36 -4.41
C GLY A 222 -10.69 -0.06 -4.70
N VAL A 223 -10.65 -0.49 -5.96
CA VAL A 223 -10.96 -1.88 -6.34
C VAL A 223 -9.90 -2.84 -5.80
N ALA A 224 -8.62 -2.49 -5.91
CA ALA A 224 -7.52 -3.28 -5.35
C ALA A 224 -7.61 -3.39 -3.82
N ALA A 225 -7.95 -2.31 -3.13
CA ALA A 225 -8.11 -2.28 -1.68
C ALA A 225 -9.27 -3.20 -1.24
N GLY A 226 -10.43 -3.11 -1.89
CA GLY A 226 -11.57 -3.97 -1.58
C GLY A 226 -11.28 -5.46 -1.82
N THR A 227 -10.63 -5.79 -2.94
CA THR A 227 -10.23 -7.18 -3.24
C THR A 227 -9.11 -7.67 -2.33
N TYR A 228 -8.20 -6.80 -1.88
CA TYR A 228 -7.19 -7.12 -0.88
C TYR A 228 -7.81 -7.45 0.49
N LEU A 229 -8.75 -6.63 0.98
CA LEU A 229 -9.49 -6.92 2.22
C LEU A 229 -10.24 -8.25 2.13
N TRP A 230 -10.84 -8.54 0.96
CA TRP A 230 -11.50 -9.81 0.73
C TRP A 230 -10.52 -10.98 0.68
N SER A 231 -9.37 -10.82 0.03
CA SER A 231 -8.31 -11.82 0.05
C SER A 231 -7.81 -12.09 1.47
N MET A 232 -7.71 -11.05 2.31
CA MET A 232 -7.26 -11.17 3.71
C MET A 232 -8.23 -11.98 4.57
N SER A 233 -9.54 -11.81 4.38
CA SER A 233 -10.55 -12.59 5.11
C SER A 233 -10.56 -14.07 4.71
N LEU A 234 -10.06 -14.40 3.50
CA LEU A 234 -10.01 -15.78 2.99
C LEU A 234 -8.66 -16.47 3.24
N ASN A 235 -7.55 -15.78 3.07
CA ASN A 235 -6.20 -16.37 3.01
C ASN A 235 -5.33 -16.04 4.23
N GLY A 236 -5.77 -15.15 5.12
CA GLY A 236 -4.92 -14.58 6.17
C GLY A 236 -4.06 -13.42 5.66
N LEU A 237 -3.46 -12.68 6.59
CA LEU A 237 -2.68 -11.48 6.31
C LEU A 237 -1.42 -11.81 5.48
N VAL A 238 -0.66 -12.82 5.90
CA VAL A 238 0.62 -13.16 5.25
C VAL A 238 0.39 -13.53 3.80
N ASN A 239 -0.51 -14.48 3.53
CA ASN A 239 -0.75 -14.96 2.17
C ASN A 239 -1.44 -13.91 1.30
N ALA A 240 -2.44 -13.19 1.82
CA ALA A 240 -3.12 -12.15 1.05
C ALA A 240 -2.16 -11.04 0.62
N PHE A 241 -1.23 -10.66 1.49
CA PHE A 241 -0.22 -9.65 1.17
C PHE A 241 0.86 -10.18 0.22
N LEU A 242 1.31 -11.42 0.37
CA LEU A 242 2.27 -12.00 -0.58
C LEU A 242 1.66 -12.10 -1.99
N LEU A 243 0.41 -12.56 -2.09
CA LEU A 243 -0.30 -12.66 -3.37
C LEU A 243 -0.47 -11.28 -4.03
N SER A 244 -0.79 -10.25 -3.27
CA SER A 244 -0.93 -8.87 -3.79
C SER A 244 0.39 -8.24 -4.24
N GLN A 245 1.52 -8.91 -4.04
CA GLN A 245 2.84 -8.39 -4.38
C GLN A 245 3.57 -9.23 -5.44
N ILE A 246 2.99 -10.34 -5.92
CA ILE A 246 3.66 -11.29 -6.84
C ILE A 246 4.07 -10.63 -8.17
N CYS A 247 3.25 -9.75 -8.74
CA CYS A 247 3.57 -9.05 -9.99
C CYS A 247 4.79 -8.14 -9.89
N HIS A 248 5.19 -7.72 -8.68
CA HIS A 248 6.36 -6.86 -8.49
C HIS A 248 7.69 -7.59 -8.70
N TYR A 249 7.70 -8.92 -8.60
CA TYR A 249 8.90 -9.74 -8.69
C TYR A 249 9.05 -10.47 -10.02
N THR A 250 7.98 -10.63 -10.81
CA THR A 250 8.03 -11.38 -12.07
C THR A 250 8.54 -10.57 -13.26
N GLY A 251 8.95 -9.30 -13.08
CA GLY A 251 9.58 -8.46 -14.11
C GLY A 251 8.68 -8.08 -15.30
N ASN A 252 7.53 -8.73 -15.47
CA ASN A 252 6.68 -8.65 -16.66
C ASN A 252 5.49 -7.68 -16.54
N CYS A 253 5.35 -6.94 -15.43
CA CYS A 253 4.37 -5.85 -15.32
C CYS A 253 5.00 -4.45 -15.52
N LEU A 254 6.32 -4.37 -15.68
CA LEU A 254 7.08 -3.11 -15.80
C LEU A 254 7.84 -3.00 -17.15
N ALA A 255 7.42 -3.75 -18.16
CA ALA A 255 7.88 -3.59 -19.55
C ALA A 255 6.93 -2.66 -20.31
#